data_AF-A0A9Q0P4J3-F1
#
_entry.id   AF-A0A9Q0P4J3-F1
#
_cell.length_a   1.000
_cell.length_b   1.000
_cell.length_c   1.000
_cell.angle_alpha   90.00
_cell.angle_beta   90.00
_cell.angle_gamma   90.00
#
_symmetry.space_group_name_H-M   'P 1'
#
loop_
_entity.id
_entity.type
_entity.pdbx_description
1 polymer ?
#
loop_
_entity_poly.entity_id
_entity_poly.type
_entity_poly.pdbx_seq_one_letter_code
_entity_poly.pdbx_strand_id
1 'polypeptide(L)' 'MVFWEGYVSDEVMGIFAPIVIYWLYAGFYQLLPPLDEYRLHTRKEEEEKNLVPLSKVVKGVLLQQLVQAVVAHALFL' A
#
# COMPACT_ATOMS: atom_id res chain seq x y z
N MET A 1 1.00 -17.18 -20.23
CA MET A 1 1.69 -17.65 -19.02
C MET A 1 2.07 -16.46 -18.18
N VAL A 2 1.70 -16.49 -16.91
CA VAL A 2 2.10 -15.47 -15.93
C VAL A 2 3.43 -15.90 -15.30
N PHE A 3 4.28 -14.96 -14.90
CA PHE A 3 5.66 -15.29 -14.47
C PHE A 3 5.72 -16.08 -13.15
N TRP A 4 4.62 -16.14 -12.40
CA TRP A 4 4.47 -16.92 -11.16
C TRP A 4 3.86 -18.32 -11.39
N GLU A 5 3.54 -18.66 -12.63
CA GLU A 5 2.98 -19.95 -13.00
C GLU A 5 3.95 -21.08 -12.61
N GLY A 6 3.44 -22.07 -11.87
CA GLY A 6 4.23 -23.19 -11.33
C GLY A 6 4.90 -22.95 -9.97
N TYR A 7 4.87 -21.72 -9.44
CA TYR A 7 5.41 -21.39 -8.11
C TYR A 7 4.31 -21.10 -7.09
N VAL A 8 3.27 -20.36 -7.49
CA VAL A 8 2.18 -19.91 -6.61
C VAL A 8 0.86 -19.98 -7.38
N SER A 9 -0.25 -20.30 -6.70
CA SER A 9 -1.58 -20.32 -7.34
C SER A 9 -2.08 -18.91 -7.65
N ASP A 10 -2.96 -18.79 -8.64
CA ASP A 10 -3.53 -17.50 -9.05
C ASP A 10 -4.36 -16.86 -7.93
N GLU A 11 -4.99 -17.67 -7.08
CA GLU A 11 -5.76 -17.22 -5.93
C GLU A 11 -4.85 -16.59 -4.87
N VAL A 12 -3.72 -17.25 -4.54
CA VAL A 12 -2.73 -16.69 -3.61
C VAL A 12 -2.12 -15.40 -4.19
N MET A 13 -1.79 -15.38 -5.48
CA MET A 13 -1.29 -14.17 -6.14
C MET A 13 -2.33 -13.04 -6.15
N GLY A 14 -3.62 -13.37 -6.32
CA GLY A 14 -4.72 -12.41 -6.21
C GLY A 14 -4.82 -11.74 -4.84
N ILE A 15 -4.42 -12.42 -3.76
CA ILE A 15 -4.39 -11.87 -2.40
C ILE A 15 -3.18 -10.96 -2.20
N PHE A 16 -1.98 -11.42 -2.56
CA PHE A 16 -0.74 -10.75 -2.17
C PHE A 16 -0.24 -9.70 -3.17
N ALA A 17 -0.50 -9.84 -4.48
CA ALA A 17 -0.08 -8.87 -5.48
C ALA A 17 -0.53 -7.42 -5.18
N PRO A 18 -1.80 -7.13 -4.85
CA PRO A 18 -2.22 -5.77 -4.54
C PRO A 18 -1.55 -5.20 -3.28
N ILE A 19 -1.29 -6.03 -2.27
CA ILE A 19 -0.58 -5.61 -1.05
C ILE A 19 0.86 -5.21 -1.39
N VAL A 20 1.56 -6.03 -2.18
CA VAL A 20 2.94 -5.74 -2.59
C VAL A 20 3.01 -4.46 -3.41
N ILE A 21 2.15 -4.31 -4.42
CA ILE A 21 2.13 -3.10 -5.27
C ILE A 21 1.81 -1.85 -4.45
N TYR A 22 0.87 -1.93 -3.50
CA TYR A 22 0.57 -0.82 -2.60
C TYR A 22 1.84 -0.32 -1.88
N TRP A 23 2.61 -1.23 -1.27
CA TRP A 23 3.80 -0.86 -0.50
C TRP A 23 4.96 -0.42 -1.39
N LEU A 24 5.12 -1.01 -2.58
CA LEU A 24 6.10 -0.52 -3.55
C LEU A 24 5.80 0.92 -3.96
N TYR A 25 4.55 1.23 -4.30
CA TYR A 25 4.17 2.57 -4.72
C TYR A 25 4.28 3.58 -3.56
N ALA A 26 3.72 3.26 -2.40
CA ALA A 26 3.78 4.11 -1.22
C ALA A 26 5.23 4.32 -0.74
N GLY A 27 6.02 3.25 -0.71
CA GLY A 27 7.43 3.30 -0.34
C GLY A 27 8.24 4.15 -1.31
N PHE A 28 8.02 3.99 -2.62
CA PHE A 28 8.70 4.81 -3.63
C PHE A 28 8.36 6.29 -3.46
N TYR A 29 7.09 6.63 -3.19
CA TYR A 29 6.69 8.01 -2.88
C TYR A 29 7.45 8.59 -1.67
N GLN A 30 7.70 7.79 -0.63
CA GLN A 30 8.48 8.22 0.55
C GLN A 30 9.97 8.39 0.26
N LEU A 31 10.51 7.73 -0.77
CA LEU A 31 11.91 7.83 -1.17
C LEU A 31 12.20 9.01 -2.10
N LEU A 32 11.17 9.64 -2.67
CA LEU A 32 11.34 10.80 -3.52
C LEU A 32 11.92 11.97 -2.71
N PRO A 33 12.86 12.75 -3.29
CA PRO A 33 13.30 13.97 -2.66
C PRO A 33 12.15 15.00 -2.58
N PRO A 34 12.30 16.08 -1.79
CA PRO A 34 11.34 17.17 -1.79
C PRO A 34 11.25 17.81 -3.19
N LEU A 35 10.17 17.51 -3.91
CA LEU A 35 9.86 18.04 -5.24
C LEU A 35 8.97 19.27 -5.14
N ASP A 36 9.35 20.24 -4.31
CA ASP A 36 8.47 21.35 -3.87
C ASP A 36 7.88 22.17 -5.04
N GLU A 37 8.63 22.37 -6.12
CA GLU A 37 8.19 23.04 -7.36
C GLU A 37 7.06 22.31 -8.12
N TYR A 38 6.87 21.02 -7.84
CA TYR A 38 5.85 20.18 -8.47
C TYR A 38 4.66 19.89 -7.53
N ARG A 39 4.67 20.43 -6.31
CA ARG A 39 3.62 20.18 -5.32
C ARG A 39 2.46 21.16 -5.51
N LEU A 40 1.24 20.64 -5.39
CA LEU A 40 0.03 21.47 -5.40
C LEU A 40 -0.11 22.29 -4.10
N HIS A 41 0.35 21.74 -2.98
CA HIS A 41 0.32 22.35 -1.64
C HIS A 41 1.72 22.43 -1.05
N THR A 42 1.97 23.48 -0.29
CA THR A 42 3.23 23.61 0.46
C THR A 42 3.27 22.54 1.55
N ARG A 43 4.48 22.07 1.89
CA ARG A 43 4.67 21.09 2.98
C ARG A 43 4.10 21.59 4.31
N LYS A 44 4.23 22.88 4.58
CA LYS A 44 3.67 23.52 5.78
C LYS A 44 2.14 23.38 5.83
N GLU A 45 1.47 23.68 4.71
CA GLU A 45 0.01 23.54 4.62
C GLU A 45 -0.44 22.08 4.82
N GLU A 46 0.30 21.13 4.25
CA GLU A 46 0.01 19.71 4.44
C GLU A 46 0.25 19.24 5.88
N GLU A 47 1.31 19.68 6.53
CA GLU A 47 1.59 19.35 7.93
C GLU A 47 0.53 19.92 8.87
N GLU A 48 0.00 21.12 8.57
CA GLU A 48 -1.10 21.72 9.32
C GLU A 48 -2.44 20.99 9.08
N LYS A 49 -2.70 20.52 7.85
CA LYS A 49 -3.95 19.86 7.49
C LYS A 49 -3.95 18.35 7.74
N ASN A 50 -2.78 17.71 7.79
CA ASN A 50 -2.66 16.27 8.00
C ASN A 50 -2.73 15.95 9.49
N LEU A 51 -3.96 15.80 9.97
CA LEU A 51 -4.26 15.55 11.38
C LEU A 51 -3.82 14.15 11.85
N VAL A 52 -3.51 13.23 10.93
CA VAL A 52 -3.20 11.84 11.25
C VAL A 52 -1.72 11.54 11.00
N PRO A 53 -0.95 11.14 12.04
CA PRO A 53 0.45 10.82 11.85
C PRO A 53 0.61 9.57 10.98
N LEU A 54 1.69 9.51 10.19
CA LEU A 54 1.99 8.40 9.28
C LEU A 54 1.95 7.03 9.98
N SER A 55 2.44 6.95 11.22
CA SER A 55 2.43 5.71 12.01
C SER A 55 1.02 5.17 12.29
N LYS A 56 0.01 6.04 12.42
CA LYS A 56 -1.39 5.65 12.58
C LYS A 56 -1.96 5.17 11.25
N VAL A 57 -1.64 5.84 10.15
CA VAL A 57 -2.02 5.43 8.79
C VAL A 57 -1.47 4.03 8.49
N VAL A 58 -0.17 3.81 8.70
CA VAL A 58 0.48 2.51 8.48
C VAL A 58 -0.18 1.40 9.28
N LYS A 59 -0.48 1.62 10.57
CA LYS A 59 -1.19 0.65 11.41
C LYS A 59 -2.60 0.35 10.88
N GLY A 60 -3.32 1.38 10.44
CA GLY A 60 -4.66 1.22 9.84
C GLY A 60 -4.62 0.40 8.56
N VAL A 61 -3.66 0.68 7.67
CA VAL A 61 -3.48 -0.05 6.41
C VAL A 61 -3.12 -1.51 6.67
N LEU A 62 -2.20 -1.79 7.59
CA LEU A 62 -1.82 -3.16 7.93
C LEU A 62 -3.02 -3.95 8.49
N LEU A 63 -3.84 -3.33 9.35
CA LEU A 63 -5.08 -3.94 9.84
C LEU A 63 -6.07 -4.21 8.71
N GLN A 64 -6.27 -3.25 7.81
CA GLN A 64 -7.15 -3.40 6.66
C GLN A 64 -6.68 -4.53 5.73
N GLN A 65 -5.39 -4.57 5.38
CA GLN A 65 -4.81 -5.60 4.52
C GLN A 65 -4.88 -6.98 5.17
N LEU A 66 -4.69 -7.07 6.49
CA LEU A 66 -4.87 -8.32 7.23
C LEU A 66 -6.32 -8.82 7.11
N VAL A 67 -7.30 -7.96 7.38
CA VAL A 67 -8.73 -8.34 7.25
C VAL A 67 -9.07 -8.75 5.82
N GLN A 68 -8.61 -7.98 4.82
CA GLN A 68 -8.83 -8.30 3.40
C GLN A 68 -8.20 -9.64 3.03
N ALA A 69 -6.97 -9.90 3.44
CA ALA A 69 -6.28 -11.17 3.15
C ALA A 69 -6.98 -12.36 3.82
N VAL A 70 -7.41 -12.21 5.09
CA VAL A 70 -8.17 -13.24 5.81
C VAL A 70 -9.49 -13.54 5.11
N VAL A 71 -10.25 -12.52 4.74
CA VAL A 71 -11.53 -12.69 4.03
C VAL A 71 -11.32 -13.33 2.66
N ALA A 72 -10.33 -12.87 1.89
CA ALA A 72 -10.06 -13.42 0.57
C ALA A 72 -9.59 -14.88 0.66
N HIS A 73 -8.75 -15.21 1.64
CA HIS A 73 -8.34 -16.59 1.91
C HIS A 73 -9.56 -17.47 2.26
N ALA A 74 -10.45 -16.99 3.14
CA ALA A 74 -11.62 -17.77 3.54
C ALA A 74 -12.65 -18.01 2.41
N LEU A 75 -12.65 -17.16 1.37
CA LEU A 75 -13.64 -17.23 0.28
C LEU A 75 -13.11 -17.88 -1.00
N PHE A 76 -11.80 -17.76 -1.27
CA PHE A 76 -11.22 -18.08 -2.57
C PHE A 76 -10.05 -19.07 -2.52
N LEU A 77 -9.60 -19.48 -1.32
CA LEU A 77 -8.63 -20.54 -1.11
C LEU A 77 -9.25 -21.69 -0.33
#